data_AF-A0A564TB02-F1
#
_entry.id   AF-A0A564TB02-F1
#
_cell.length_a   1.000
_cell.length_b   1.000
_cell.length_c   1.000
_cell.angle_alpha   90.00
_cell.angle_beta   90.00
_cell.angle_gamma   90.00
#
_symmetry.space_group_name_H-M   'P 1'
#
loop_
_entity.id
_entity.type
_entity.pdbx_description
1 polymer ?
#
loop_
_entity_poly.entity_id
_entity_poly.type
_entity_poly.pdbx_seq_one_letter_code
_entity_poly.pdbx_strand_id
1 'polypeptide(L)'
;MVGGRGDAIRDNIAHFTLELEKELAGRDLKDKEFTFKLLDVTDGASPIELRETTNDVKGKIVFSDISLCNLGVYHYRAAEVPGNDENMVYDKLEANITIQVVRETVDN
;
A
#
# COMPACT_ATOMS: atom_id res chain seq x y z
N MET A 1 7.46 36.12 33.21
CA MET A 1 6.30 36.14 32.29
C MET A 1 6.53 35.04 31.27
N VAL A 2 5.48 34.25 31.05
CA VAL A 2 5.27 33.17 30.06
C VAL A 2 5.89 33.51 28.69
N GLY A 3 6.31 32.60 27.83
CA GLY A 3 6.00 31.18 27.66
C GLY A 3 6.44 30.80 26.24
N GLY A 4 6.56 29.50 25.98
CA GLY A 4 6.90 29.01 24.65
C GLY A 4 7.87 27.84 24.64
N ARG A 5 7.68 26.86 25.53
CA ARG A 5 7.95 25.47 25.13
C ARG A 5 6.91 25.16 24.05
N GLY A 6 7.22 25.52 22.81
CA GLY A 6 6.61 24.87 21.67
C GLY A 6 7.17 23.47 21.67
N ASP A 7 6.58 22.59 22.47
CA ASP A 7 6.74 21.15 22.31
C ASP A 7 6.47 20.88 20.84
N ALA A 8 7.55 20.63 20.09
CA ALA A 8 7.47 20.17 18.73
C ALA A 8 6.49 19.01 18.76
N ILE A 9 5.36 19.19 18.08
CA ILE A 9 4.42 18.11 17.84
C ILE A 9 5.25 17.11 17.06
N ARG A 10 5.81 16.11 17.75
CA ARG A 10 6.53 15.01 17.12
C ARG A 10 5.53 14.44 16.15
N ASP A 11 5.81 14.60 14.86
CA ASP A 11 5.04 14.02 13.78
C ASP A 11 4.75 12.56 14.13
N ASN A 12 3.52 12.28 14.59
CA ASN A 12 3.08 10.93 14.92
C ASN A 12 2.69 10.25 13.60
N ILE A 13 3.68 10.08 12.74
CA ILE A 13 3.55 9.47 11.43
C ILE A 13 3.81 7.98 11.60
N ALA A 14 2.80 7.17 11.34
CA ALA A 14 2.95 5.74 11.20
C ALA A 14 3.48 5.43 9.81
N HIS A 15 4.64 4.77 9.74
CA HIS A 15 5.19 4.23 8.50
C HIS A 15 4.87 2.75 8.40
N PHE A 16 4.46 2.30 7.22
CA PHE A 16 4.28 0.88 6.96
C PHE A 16 4.75 0.52 5.54
N THR A 17 5.00 -0.78 5.36
CA THR A 17 5.35 -1.39 4.07
C THR A 17 4.34 -2.49 3.82
N LEU A 18 3.77 -2.49 2.61
CA LEU A 18 2.88 -3.55 2.16
C LEU A 18 3.65 -4.48 1.22
N GLU A 19 3.64 -5.77 1.54
CA GLU A 19 4.25 -6.81 0.73
C GLU A 19 3.16 -7.72 0.18
N LEU A 20 3.21 -8.01 -1.12
CA LEU A 20 2.33 -8.94 -1.83
C LEU A 20 3.18 -9.91 -2.65
N GLU A 21 2.57 -11.00 -3.08
CA GLU A 21 3.19 -12.01 -3.93
C GLU A 21 2.39 -12.20 -5.21
N LYS A 22 3.09 -12.21 -6.34
CA LYS A 22 2.57 -12.62 -7.64
C LYS A 22 2.98 -14.07 -7.87
N GLU A 23 2.01 -14.88 -8.27
CA GLU A 23 2.25 -16.21 -8.81
C GLU A 23 1.86 -16.24 -10.29
N LEU A 24 2.61 -17.01 -11.08
CA LEU A 24 2.31 -17.25 -12.49
C LEU A 24 2.39 -18.75 -12.77
N ALA A 25 1.34 -19.29 -13.37
CA ALA A 25 1.32 -20.68 -13.81
C ALA A 25 1.96 -20.83 -15.21
N GLY A 26 2.59 -21.97 -15.45
CA GLY A 26 3.07 -22.38 -16.78
C GLY A 26 4.47 -21.91 -17.17
N ARG A 27 5.10 -21.03 -16.39
CA ARG A 27 6.52 -20.67 -16.49
C ARG A 27 6.97 -19.86 -15.27
N ASP A 28 8.27 -19.64 -15.16
CA ASP A 28 8.85 -18.74 -14.17
C ASP A 28 8.48 -17.26 -14.44
N LEU A 29 8.41 -16.51 -13.34
CA LEU A 29 8.26 -15.06 -13.34
C LEU A 29 9.55 -14.37 -13.78
N LYS A 30 9.41 -13.24 -14.47
CA LYS A 30 10.53 -12.34 -14.78
C LYS A 30 10.49 -11.11 -13.91
N ASP A 31 11.67 -10.53 -13.69
CA ASP A 31 11.80 -9.24 -13.00
C ASP A 31 11.01 -8.17 -13.74
N LYS A 32 10.20 -7.42 -12.99
CA LYS A 32 9.42 -6.27 -13.48
C LYS A 32 8.42 -6.60 -14.59
N GLU A 33 7.92 -7.83 -14.61
CA GLU A 33 7.04 -8.33 -15.66
C GLU A 33 5.58 -7.86 -15.50
N PHE A 34 5.12 -7.77 -14.26
CA PHE A 34 3.78 -7.38 -13.90
C PHE A 34 3.82 -6.11 -13.05
N THR A 35 2.91 -5.19 -13.37
CA THR A 35 2.79 -3.90 -12.71
C THR A 35 1.58 -3.90 -11.79
N PHE A 36 1.72 -3.31 -10.61
CA PHE A 36 0.68 -3.24 -9.58
C PHE A 36 0.53 -1.81 -9.08
N LYS A 37 -0.71 -1.43 -8.83
CA LYS A 37 -1.08 -0.13 -8.28
C LYS A 37 -1.65 -0.28 -6.89
N LEU A 38 -1.27 0.64 -6.00
CA LEU A 38 -1.90 0.84 -4.72
C LEU A 38 -2.86 2.02 -4.82
N LEU A 39 -4.12 1.78 -4.51
CA LEU A 39 -5.20 2.76 -4.55
C LEU A 39 -5.66 3.06 -3.13
N ASP A 40 -5.81 4.34 -2.79
CA ASP A 40 -6.58 4.78 -1.62
C ASP A 40 -8.07 4.77 -1.96
N VAL A 41 -8.84 4.01 -1.20
CA VAL A 41 -10.29 3.88 -1.34
C VAL A 41 -11.02 4.27 -0.05
N THR A 42 -10.35 4.98 0.86
CA THR A 42 -10.86 5.34 2.18
C THR A 42 -12.17 6.13 2.10
N ASP A 43 -12.26 7.09 1.16
CA ASP A 43 -13.47 7.91 0.97
C ASP A 43 -14.56 7.23 0.11
N GLY A 44 -14.27 6.08 -0.49
CA GLY A 44 -15.22 5.25 -1.24
C GLY A 44 -15.79 5.83 -2.55
N ALA A 45 -15.72 7.15 -2.75
CA ALA A 45 -16.31 7.81 -3.92
C ALA A 45 -15.47 7.70 -5.18
N SER A 46 -14.13 7.67 -5.05
CA SER A 46 -13.20 7.51 -6.17
C SER A 46 -11.85 7.00 -5.66
N PRO A 47 -11.37 5.85 -6.16
CA PRO A 47 -10.02 5.39 -5.86
C PRO A 47 -8.96 6.41 -6.31
N ILE A 48 -8.01 6.73 -5.43
CA ILE A 48 -6.86 7.58 -5.74
C ILE A 48 -5.64 6.69 -5.88
N GLU A 49 -4.97 6.71 -7.03
CA GLU A 49 -3.70 6.00 -7.19
C GLU A 49 -2.60 6.67 -6.35
N LEU A 50 -2.02 5.91 -5.43
CA LEU A 50 -0.95 6.39 -4.56
C LEU A 50 0.43 6.04 -5.09
N ARG A 51 0.59 4.79 -5.56
CA ARG A 51 1.87 4.24 -5.99
C ARG A 51 1.67 3.17 -7.05
N GLU A 52 2.68 3.01 -7.88
CA GLU A 52 2.83 1.91 -8.83
C GLU A 52 4.19 1.23 -8.58
N THR A 53 4.21 -0.10 -8.66
CA THR A 53 5.43 -0.89 -8.53
C THR A 53 5.32 -2.17 -9.36
N THR A 54 6.37 -2.98 -9.39
CA THR A 54 6.42 -4.22 -10.18
C THR A 54 6.91 -5.39 -9.33
N ASN A 55 6.64 -6.62 -9.78
CA ASN A 55 7.17 -7.82 -9.13
C ASN A 55 8.70 -7.98 -9.33
N ASP A 56 9.36 -8.68 -8.42
CA ASP A 56 10.72 -9.21 -8.64
C ASP A 56 10.70 -10.62 -9.28
N VAL A 57 11.87 -11.20 -9.54
CA VAL A 57 12.01 -12.57 -10.11
C VAL A 57 11.37 -13.68 -9.28
N LYS A 58 11.11 -13.45 -8.00
CA LYS A 58 10.42 -14.38 -7.09
C LYS A 58 8.93 -14.07 -6.96
N GLY A 59 8.44 -13.04 -7.65
CA GLY A 59 7.06 -12.57 -7.54
C GLY A 59 6.81 -11.59 -6.41
N LYS A 60 7.83 -11.16 -5.66
CA LYS A 60 7.64 -10.23 -4.55
C LYS A 60 7.29 -8.84 -5.07
N ILE A 61 6.26 -8.24 -4.51
CA ILE A 61 5.79 -6.88 -4.79
C ILE A 61 5.87 -6.10 -3.49
N VAL A 62 6.51 -4.92 -3.49
CA VAL A 62 6.68 -4.11 -2.29
C VAL A 62 6.22 -2.68 -2.56
N PHE A 63 5.27 -2.21 -1.76
CA PHE A 63 4.91 -0.80 -1.65
C PHE A 63 5.52 -0.25 -0.35
N SER A 64 6.63 0.48 -0.47
CA SER A 64 7.32 1.12 0.64
C SER A 64 6.85 2.56 0.87
N ASP A 65 7.31 3.14 1.97
CA ASP A 65 7.19 4.58 2.26
C ASP A 65 5.75 5.07 2.26
N ILE A 66 4.83 4.26 2.79
CA ILE A 66 3.46 4.69 3.02
C ILE A 66 3.39 5.25 4.45
N SER A 67 2.91 6.48 4.57
CA SER A 67 2.92 7.26 5.81
C SER A 67 1.52 7.76 6.16
N LEU A 68 1.07 7.49 7.38
CA LEU A 68 -0.23 7.91 7.90
C LEU A 68 -0.03 8.82 9.11
N CYS A 69 -0.52 10.05 9.03
CA CYS A 69 -0.35 11.06 10.08
C CYS A 69 -1.56 11.20 11.01
N ASN A 70 -2.74 10.78 10.57
CA ASN A 70 -3.97 10.95 11.34
C ASN A 70 -4.44 9.61 11.90
N LEU A 71 -5.09 9.68 13.07
CA LEU A 71 -5.82 8.53 13.62
C LEU A 71 -7.02 8.25 12.74
N GLY A 72 -7.34 6.99 12.54
CA GLY A 72 -8.47 6.60 11.71
C GLY A 72 -8.33 5.21 11.12
N VAL A 73 -9.31 4.86 10.29
CA VAL A 73 -9.30 3.66 9.48
C VAL A 73 -9.07 4.08 8.04
N TYR A 74 -8.06 3.48 7.43
CA TYR A 74 -7.69 3.68 6.03
C TYR A 74 -7.98 2.39 5.27
N HIS A 75 -8.55 2.55 4.07
CA HIS A 75 -8.82 1.43 3.19
C HIS A 75 -8.01 1.60 1.91
N TYR A 76 -7.18 0.60 1.62
CA TYR A 76 -6.38 0.53 0.41
C TYR A 76 -6.78 -0.68 -0.42
N ARG A 77 -6.50 -0.58 -1.72
CA ARG A 77 -6.71 -1.65 -2.68
C ARG A 77 -5.47 -1.78 -3.55
N ALA A 78 -4.88 -2.96 -3.58
CA ALA A 78 -3.81 -3.27 -4.51
C ALA A 78 -4.36 -4.08 -5.69
N ALA A 79 -4.05 -3.64 -6.91
CA ALA A 79 -4.56 -4.23 -8.15
C ALA A 79 -3.45 -4.42 -9.17
N GLU A 80 -3.49 -5.53 -9.91
CA GLU A 80 -2.64 -5.74 -11.08
C GLU A 80 -3.10 -4.83 -12.23
N VAL A 81 -2.15 -4.22 -12.93
CA VAL A 81 -2.42 -3.45 -14.14
C VAL A 81 -2.46 -4.42 -15.32
N PRO A 82 -3.58 -4.51 -16.06
CA PRO A 82 -3.65 -5.35 -17.24
C PRO A 82 -2.59 -4.94 -18.27
N GLY A 83 -1.80 -5.90 -18.70
CA GLY A 83 -0.87 -5.73 -19.82
C GLY A 83 -1.54 -5.95 -21.18
N ASN A 84 -0.71 -6.07 -22.22
CA ASN A 84 -1.15 -6.15 -23.61
C ASN A 84 -0.93 -7.54 -24.26
N ASP A 85 -0.44 -8.52 -23.51
CA ASP A 85 -0.25 -9.89 -24.02
C ASP A 85 -1.58 -10.65 -24.11
N GLU A 86 -2.03 -10.93 -25.33
CA GLU A 86 -3.29 -11.64 -25.60
C GLU A 86 -3.28 -13.12 -25.14
N ASN A 87 -2.09 -13.70 -24.92
CA ASN A 87 -1.95 -15.06 -24.41
C ASN A 87 -1.88 -15.10 -22.87
N MET A 88 -1.97 -13.95 -22.22
CA MET A 88 -1.92 -13.82 -20.77
C MET A 88 -3.29 -13.49 -20.20
N VAL A 89 -3.72 -14.26 -19.20
CA VAL A 89 -4.88 -13.91 -18.38
C VAL A 89 -4.38 -13.17 -17.16
N TYR A 90 -4.56 -11.85 -17.17
CA TYR A 90 -4.19 -10.98 -16.04
C TYR A 90 -5.16 -11.16 -14.87
N ASP A 91 -4.64 -11.00 -13.66
CA ASP A 91 -5.47 -11.11 -12.47
C ASP A 91 -6.43 -9.91 -12.36
N LYS A 92 -7.69 -10.21 -12.07
CA LYS A 92 -8.73 -9.20 -11.82
C LYS A 92 -9.05 -9.08 -10.33
N LEU A 93 -8.46 -9.94 -9.50
CA LEU A 93 -8.57 -9.89 -8.06
C LEU A 93 -7.74 -8.74 -7.52
N GLU A 94 -8.22 -8.21 -6.41
CA GLU A 94 -7.65 -7.04 -5.79
C GLU A 94 -7.56 -7.29 -4.30
N ALA A 95 -6.39 -7.02 -3.74
CA ALA A 95 -6.18 -7.17 -2.31
C ALA A 95 -6.78 -5.96 -1.60
N ASN A 96 -7.78 -6.18 -0.75
CA ASN A 96 -8.35 -5.14 0.10
C ASN A 96 -7.57 -5.09 1.42
N ILE A 97 -6.96 -3.95 1.71
CA ILE A 97 -6.15 -3.71 2.90
C ILE A 97 -6.87 -2.71 3.80
N THR A 98 -7.01 -3.04 5.08
CA THR A 98 -7.56 -2.13 6.09
C THR A 98 -6.50 -1.84 7.14
N ILE A 99 -6.21 -0.56 7.37
CA ILE A 99 -5.21 -0.12 8.33
C ILE A 99 -5.89 0.77 9.36
N GLN A 100 -5.78 0.39 10.62
CA GLN A 100 -6.31 1.17 11.73
C GLN A 100 -5.16 1.84 12.48
N VAL A 101 -5.10 3.17 12.43
CA VAL A 101 -4.15 3.97 13.19
C VAL A 101 -4.81 4.42 14.49
N VAL A 102 -4.33 3.89 15.60
CA VAL A 102 -4.78 4.23 16.96
C VAL A 102 -3.65 4.89 17.75
N ARG A 103 -4.00 5.63 18.79
CA ARG A 103 -3.03 5.98 19.82
C ARG A 103 -2.75 4.74 20.64
N GLU A 104 -1.47 4.43 20.82
CA GLU A 104 -1.07 3.49 21.84
C GLU A 104 -1.35 4.14 23.21
N THR A 105 -2.34 3.62 23.92
CA THR A 105 -2.52 3.91 25.34
C THR A 105 -1.76 2.86 26.12
N VAL A 106 -0.63 3.24 26.73
CA VAL A 106 0.03 2.40 27.72
C VAL A 106 -0.86 2.43 28.96
N ASP A 107 -1.71 1.41 29.14
CA ASP A 107 -2.41 1.21 30.40
C ASP A 107 -1.35 0.86 31.47
N ASN A 108 -1.17 1.77 32.43
CA ASN A 108 -0.23 1.64 33.54
C ASN A 108 -0.97 1.35 34.85
#